data_AF-A0A1S4G0I3-F1
#
_entry.id   AF-A0A1S4G0I3-F1
#
_cell.length_a   1.000
_cell.length_b   1.000
_cell.length_c   1.000
_cell.angle_alpha   90.00
_cell.angle_beta   90.00
_cell.angle_gamma   90.00
#
_symmetry.space_group_name_H-M   'P 1'
#
loop_
_entity.id
_entity.type
_entity.pdbx_description
1 polymer ?
#
loop_
_entity_poly.entity_id
_entity_poly.type
_entity_poly.pdbx_seq_one_letter_code
_entity_poly.pdbx_strand_id
1 'polypeptide(L)'
;MISRIPMRTLVKTATYIAIGGITAALLMKSKLEDRVRMQPYYRESLKLLRAHPGAIQLLGEPIKEMGFDFGEESKKYGEGKIEDFTLPVKGTQQRGKLHFWAERKDDQWHITRAELELNKDADRRLVIRKPE
;
A
#
# COMPACT_ATOMS: atom_id res chain seq x y z
N MET A 1 28.82 -44.50 2.48
CA MET A 1 28.34 -44.84 1.12
C MET A 1 27.37 -43.74 0.69
N ILE A 2 27.80 -42.81 -0.17
CA ILE A 2 26.97 -41.67 -0.60
C ILE A 2 26.05 -42.16 -1.72
N SER A 3 24.74 -42.28 -1.44
CA SER A 3 23.76 -42.70 -2.44
C SER A 3 23.63 -41.61 -3.53
N ARG A 4 23.88 -41.97 -4.79
CA ARG A 4 23.72 -41.07 -5.93
C ARG A 4 22.23 -40.93 -6.24
N ILE A 5 21.62 -39.84 -5.78
CA ILE A 5 20.23 -39.49 -6.15
C ILE A 5 20.21 -39.11 -7.63
N PRO A 6 19.30 -39.70 -8.45
CA PRO A 6 19.21 -39.36 -9.86
C PRO A 6 18.76 -37.90 -10.03
N MET A 7 19.45 -37.16 -10.92
CA MET A 7 19.22 -35.73 -11.17
C MET A 7 17.75 -35.39 -11.40
N ARG A 8 16.99 -36.27 -12.07
CA ARG A 8 15.54 -36.10 -12.32
C ARG A 8 14.72 -36.02 -11.03
N THR A 9 15.05 -36.83 -10.02
CA THR A 9 14.36 -36.81 -8.72
C THR A 9 14.69 -35.52 -7.97
N LEU A 10 15.96 -35.11 -8.00
CA LEU A 10 16.41 -33.85 -7.37
C LEU A 10 15.70 -32.64 -7.97
N VAL A 11 15.65 -32.54 -9.31
CA VAL A 11 14.96 -31.47 -10.02
C VAL A 11 13.47 -31.46 -9.67
N LYS A 12 12.80 -32.62 -9.69
CA LYS A 12 11.37 -32.72 -9.36
C LYS A 12 11.09 -32.24 -7.93
N THR A 13 11.88 -32.67 -6.95
CA THR A 13 11.73 -32.22 -5.55
C THR A 13 12.01 -30.73 -5.40
N ALA A 14 13.06 -30.22 -6.06
CA ALA A 14 13.40 -28.80 -6.03
C ALA A 14 12.28 -27.95 -6.63
N THR A 15 11.64 -28.40 -7.72
CA THR A 15 10.50 -27.71 -8.32
C THR A 15 9.31 -27.61 -7.37
N TYR A 16 8.93 -28.69 -6.68
CA TYR A 16 7.83 -28.63 -5.71
C TYR A 16 8.14 -27.71 -4.52
N ILE A 17 9.37 -27.77 -4.00
CA ILE A 17 9.82 -26.87 -2.92
C ILE A 17 9.77 -25.42 -3.39
N ALA A 18 10.25 -25.14 -4.61
CA ALA A 18 10.25 -23.79 -5.18
C ALA A 18 8.83 -23.24 -5.35
N ILE A 19 7.92 -24.02 -5.96
CA ILE A 19 6.52 -23.61 -6.13
C ILE A 19 5.86 -23.38 -4.76
N GLY A 20 6.01 -24.32 -3.83
CA GLY A 20 5.45 -24.20 -2.48
C GLY A 20 5.97 -22.96 -1.74
N GLY A 21 7.28 -22.69 -1.84
CA GLY A 21 7.92 -21.52 -1.24
C GLY A 21 7.41 -20.20 -1.81
N ILE A 22 7.32 -20.09 -3.14
CA ILE A 22 6.81 -18.88 -3.81
C ILE A 22 5.35 -18.64 -3.45
N THR A 23 4.50 -19.69 -3.49
CA THR A 23 3.08 -19.57 -3.11
C THR A 23 2.92 -19.12 -1.67
N ALA A 24 3.67 -19.70 -0.73
CA ALA A 24 3.62 -19.30 0.68
C ALA A 24 4.04 -17.84 0.87
N ALA A 25 5.11 -17.39 0.19
CA ALA A 25 5.58 -16.01 0.26
C ALA A 25 4.52 -15.01 -0.26
N LEU A 26 3.86 -15.33 -1.37
CA LEU A 26 2.79 -14.48 -1.93
C LEU A 26 1.59 -14.37 -0.99
N LEU A 27 1.18 -15.48 -0.37
CA LEU A 27 0.08 -15.49 0.61
C LEU A 27 0.43 -14.67 1.86
N MET A 28 1.66 -14.76 2.35
CA MET A 28 2.13 -13.95 3.48
C MET A 28 2.14 -12.45 3.13
N LYS A 29 2.62 -12.09 1.93
CA LYS A 29 2.59 -10.71 1.44
C LYS A 29 1.15 -10.16 1.42
N SER A 30 0.21 -10.90 0.85
CA SER A 30 -1.21 -10.51 0.80
C SER A 30 -1.80 -10.29 2.20
N LYS A 31 -1.55 -11.22 3.14
CA LYS A 31 -2.07 -11.09 4.51
C LYS A 31 -1.53 -9.86 5.24
N LEU A 32 -0.31 -9.46 4.95
CA LEU A 32 0.32 -8.29 5.57
C LEU A 32 -0.27 -7.00 5.01
N GLU A 33 -0.47 -6.93 3.69
CA GLU A 33 -1.20 -5.83 3.05
C GLU A 33 -2.62 -5.70 3.59
N ASP A 34 -3.35 -6.81 3.76
CA ASP A 34 -4.71 -6.82 4.33
C ASP A 34 -4.70 -6.29 5.76
N ARG A 35 -3.69 -6.64 6.56
CA ARG A 35 -3.54 -6.11 7.94
C ARG A 35 -3.34 -4.60 7.95
N VAL A 36 -2.58 -4.06 7.00
CA VAL A 36 -2.39 -2.60 6.85
C VAL A 36 -3.69 -1.93 6.41
N ARG A 37 -4.44 -2.53 5.48
CA ARG A 37 -5.75 -1.99 5.04
C ARG A 37 -6.78 -1.92 6.16
N MET A 38 -6.62 -2.73 7.21
CA MET A 38 -7.46 -2.70 8.40
C MET A 38 -7.05 -1.63 9.43
N GLN A 39 -5.88 -1.01 9.29
CA GLN A 39 -5.41 -0.01 10.24
C GLN A 39 -6.22 1.30 10.17
N PRO A 40 -6.38 2.01 11.31
CA PRO A 40 -7.12 3.27 11.36
C PRO A 40 -6.59 4.32 10.38
N TYR A 41 -5.27 4.56 10.37
CA TYR A 41 -4.65 5.55 9.47
C TYR A 41 -4.97 5.29 7.99
N TYR A 42 -4.99 4.02 7.57
CA TYR A 42 -5.26 3.65 6.18
C TYR A 42 -6.72 3.94 5.79
N ARG A 43 -7.66 3.61 6.68
CA ARG A 43 -9.08 3.85 6.45
C ARG A 43 -9.43 5.34 6.51
N GLU A 44 -8.82 6.07 7.45
CA GLU A 44 -9.02 7.50 7.60
C GLU A 44 -8.48 8.29 6.42
N SER A 45 -7.29 7.96 5.90
CA SER A 45 -6.74 8.65 4.73
C SER A 45 -7.63 8.48 3.49
N LEU A 46 -8.16 7.27 3.26
CA LEU A 46 -9.15 7.02 2.20
C LEU A 46 -10.47 7.74 2.44
N LYS A 47 -10.93 7.83 3.70
CA LYS A 47 -12.16 8.58 4.04
C LYS A 47 -11.99 10.07 3.74
N LEU A 48 -10.84 10.66 4.10
CA LEU A 48 -10.51 12.06 3.77
C LEU A 48 -10.50 12.28 2.25
N LEU A 49 -9.85 11.38 1.50
CA LEU A 49 -9.80 11.46 0.04
C LEU A 49 -11.21 11.40 -0.58
N ARG A 50 -12.04 10.44 -0.14
CA ARG A 50 -13.41 10.25 -0.64
C ARG A 50 -14.38 11.35 -0.24
N ALA A 51 -14.09 12.11 0.82
CA ALA A 51 -14.90 13.23 1.25
C ALA A 51 -14.52 14.56 0.59
N HIS A 52 -13.36 14.64 -0.09
CA HIS A 52 -12.83 15.88 -0.61
C HIS A 52 -13.42 16.23 -2.00
N PRO A 53 -14.17 17.34 -2.15
CA PRO A 53 -14.86 17.66 -3.41
C PRO A 53 -13.92 17.78 -4.61
N GLY A 54 -12.74 18.39 -4.42
CA GLY A 54 -11.74 18.50 -5.48
C GLY A 54 -11.15 17.14 -5.90
N ALA A 55 -11.07 16.18 -4.98
CA ALA A 55 -10.55 14.85 -5.33
C ALA A 55 -11.61 14.06 -6.11
N ILE A 56 -12.86 14.14 -5.69
CA ILE A 56 -14.02 13.58 -6.40
C ILE A 56 -14.09 14.14 -7.82
N GLN A 57 -13.98 15.46 -7.98
CA GLN A 57 -14.04 16.11 -9.28
C GLN A 57 -12.92 15.65 -10.22
N LEU A 58 -11.69 15.49 -9.70
CA LEU A 58 -10.52 15.16 -10.51
C LEU A 58 -10.36 13.66 -10.79
N LEU A 59 -10.64 12.79 -9.83
CA LEU A 59 -10.53 11.33 -9.99
C LEU A 59 -11.80 10.71 -10.57
N GLY A 60 -12.98 11.25 -10.22
CA GLY A 60 -14.28 10.66 -10.46
C GLY A 60 -14.63 9.54 -9.48
N GLU A 61 -15.92 9.35 -9.23
CA GLU A 61 -16.42 8.27 -8.37
C GLU A 61 -16.75 6.99 -9.16
N PRO A 62 -16.61 5.80 -8.55
CA PRO A 62 -16.07 5.56 -7.20
C PRO A 62 -14.54 5.62 -7.15
N ILE A 63 -13.99 6.17 -6.07
CA ILE A 63 -12.53 6.18 -5.82
C ILE A 63 -12.13 4.88 -5.11
N LYS A 64 -11.34 4.06 -5.80
CA LYS A 64 -10.81 2.78 -5.34
C LYS A 64 -9.31 2.85 -5.07
N GLU A 65 -8.89 2.23 -3.99
CA GLU A 65 -7.50 1.91 -3.72
C GLU A 65 -6.99 0.80 -4.65
N MET A 66 -5.70 0.81 -4.95
CA MET A 66 -5.00 -0.24 -5.67
C MET A 66 -3.91 -0.86 -4.78
N GLY A 67 -3.26 -1.91 -5.27
CA GLY A 67 -2.13 -2.54 -4.57
C GLY A 67 -0.98 -1.56 -4.35
N PHE A 68 -0.31 -1.69 -3.20
CA PHE A 68 0.87 -0.92 -2.81
C PHE A 68 1.96 -1.90 -2.37
N ASP A 69 3.23 -1.49 -2.43
CA ASP A 69 4.30 -2.35 -1.93
C ASP A 69 4.55 -2.12 -0.44
N PHE A 70 4.07 -3.04 0.40
CA PHE A 70 4.30 -2.95 1.84
C PHE A 70 5.78 -2.91 2.22
N GLY A 71 6.67 -3.58 1.48
CA GLY A 71 8.10 -3.59 1.78
C GLY A 71 8.77 -2.23 1.59
N GLU A 72 8.26 -1.40 0.69
CA GLU A 72 8.69 0.00 0.54
C GLU A 72 8.01 0.90 1.56
N GLU A 73 6.69 0.79 1.69
CA GLU A 73 5.92 1.67 2.56
C GLU A 73 6.26 1.48 4.04
N SER A 74 6.56 0.25 4.48
CA SER A 74 6.95 -0.05 5.86
C SER A 74 8.25 0.62 6.29
N LYS A 75 9.14 0.98 5.36
CA LYS A 75 10.39 1.71 5.66
C LYS A 75 10.11 3.14 6.14
N LYS A 76 8.92 3.66 5.88
CA LYS A 76 8.52 5.02 6.24
C LYS A 76 7.88 5.10 7.64
N TYR A 77 7.85 3.99 8.37
CA TYR A 77 7.31 3.90 9.73
C TYR A 77 8.46 4.13 10.71
N GLY A 78 8.29 5.04 11.66
CA GLY A 78 9.32 5.32 12.68
C GLY A 78 8.77 6.13 13.84
N GLU A 79 9.14 5.76 15.07
CA GLU A 79 8.83 6.53 16.29
C GLU A 79 7.35 6.91 16.47
N GLY A 80 6.43 6.02 16.05
CA GLY A 80 5.00 6.30 16.09
C GLY A 80 4.51 7.25 14.99
N LYS A 81 5.31 7.47 13.95
CA LYS A 81 4.98 8.28 12.78
C LYS A 81 5.03 7.44 11.51
N ILE A 82 4.31 7.92 10.50
CA ILE A 82 4.33 7.42 9.13
C ILE A 82 4.62 8.62 8.25
N GLU A 83 5.77 8.58 7.58
CA GLU A 83 6.19 9.60 6.64
C GLU A 83 5.70 9.25 5.23
N ASP A 84 5.03 10.17 4.54
CA ASP A 84 4.68 10.08 3.12
C ASP A 84 4.28 8.67 2.62
N PHE A 85 3.29 8.05 3.26
CA PHE A 85 2.75 6.77 2.79
C PHE A 85 2.05 6.99 1.46
N THR A 86 2.45 6.21 0.45
CA THR A 86 1.95 6.35 -0.92
C THR A 86 0.93 5.26 -1.20
N LEU A 87 -0.32 5.67 -1.41
CA LEU A 87 -1.41 4.78 -1.78
C LEU A 87 -1.87 5.06 -3.21
N PRO A 88 -1.63 4.14 -4.16
CA PRO A 88 -2.16 4.29 -5.51
C PRO A 88 -3.70 4.21 -5.51
N VAL A 89 -4.34 5.16 -6.18
CA VAL A 89 -5.81 5.28 -6.24
C VAL A 89 -6.29 5.43 -7.68
N LYS A 90 -7.52 5.01 -7.92
CA LYS A 90 -8.17 5.06 -9.24
C LYS A 90 -9.62 5.50 -9.09
N GLY A 91 -10.00 6.52 -9.83
CA GLY A 91 -11.40 6.85 -10.10
C GLY A 91 -11.79 6.52 -11.54
N THR A 92 -12.96 6.98 -11.95
CA THR A 92 -13.50 6.79 -13.31
C THR A 92 -12.83 7.66 -14.36
N GLN A 93 -12.32 8.84 -13.97
CA GLN A 93 -11.70 9.79 -14.89
C GLN A 93 -10.20 9.57 -15.04
N GLN A 94 -9.49 9.30 -13.94
CA GLN A 94 -8.05 9.06 -13.94
C GLN A 94 -7.54 8.33 -12.70
N ARG A 95 -6.24 8.03 -12.73
CA ARG A 95 -5.48 7.45 -11.62
C ARG A 95 -4.63 8.52 -10.95
N GLY A 96 -4.25 8.25 -9.71
CA GLY A 96 -3.34 9.10 -8.95
C GLY A 96 -2.70 8.32 -7.80
N LYS A 97 -2.01 9.07 -6.94
CA LYS A 97 -1.43 8.57 -5.71
C LYS A 97 -1.83 9.49 -4.56
N LEU A 98 -2.38 8.90 -3.51
CA LEU A 98 -2.60 9.57 -2.24
C LEU A 98 -1.33 9.46 -1.41
N HIS A 99 -0.74 10.61 -1.11
CA HIS A 99 0.38 10.77 -0.19
C HIS A 99 -0.19 11.19 1.16
N PHE A 100 0.11 10.47 2.24
CA PHE A 100 -0.34 10.87 3.57
C PHE A 100 0.71 10.68 4.64
N TRP A 101 0.63 11.53 5.66
CA TRP A 101 1.45 11.48 6.87
C TRP A 101 0.55 11.22 8.06
N ALA A 102 1.04 10.42 8.99
CA ALA A 102 0.29 10.09 10.18
C ALA A 102 1.19 10.09 11.42
N GLU A 103 0.64 10.49 12.55
CA GLU A 103 1.30 10.41 13.85
C GLU A 103 0.40 9.69 14.84
N ARG A 104 1.01 8.94 15.75
CA ARG A 104 0.33 8.28 16.85
C ARG A 104 0.38 9.18 18.07
N LYS A 105 -0.76 9.70 18.50
CA LYS A 105 -0.93 10.50 19.73
C LYS A 105 -1.96 9.81 20.61
N ASP A 106 -1.67 9.71 21.91
CA ASP A 106 -2.58 9.06 22.89
C ASP A 106 -3.08 7.68 22.44
N ASP A 107 -2.16 6.89 21.88
CA ASP A 107 -2.38 5.55 21.32
C ASP A 107 -3.25 5.49 20.04
N GLN A 108 -3.75 6.63 19.56
CA GLN A 108 -4.57 6.77 18.36
C GLN A 108 -3.76 7.32 17.18
N TRP A 109 -4.07 6.85 15.97
CA TRP A 109 -3.47 7.38 14.75
C TRP A 109 -4.22 8.60 14.27
N HIS A 110 -3.49 9.63 13.86
CA HIS A 110 -4.04 10.84 13.27
C HIS A 110 -3.33 11.16 11.97
N ILE A 111 -4.09 11.36 10.90
CA ILE A 111 -3.55 11.88 9.64
C ILE A 111 -3.19 13.34 9.82
N THR A 112 -1.92 13.70 9.74
CA THR A 112 -1.44 15.08 9.91
C THR A 112 -1.45 15.84 8.60
N ARG A 113 -1.19 15.17 7.48
CA ARG A 113 -1.19 15.76 6.13
C ARG A 113 -1.69 14.72 5.12
N ALA A 114 -2.39 15.18 4.09
CA ALA A 114 -2.79 14.31 2.97
C ALA A 114 -2.81 15.12 1.67
N GLU A 115 -2.27 14.54 0.60
CA GLU A 115 -2.13 15.16 -0.71
C GLU A 115 -2.40 14.16 -1.82
N LEU A 116 -3.02 14.62 -2.90
CA LEU A 116 -3.32 13.82 -4.07
C LEU A 116 -2.45 14.26 -5.25
N GLU A 117 -1.61 13.36 -5.73
CA GLU A 117 -0.88 13.45 -6.99
C GLU A 117 -1.72 12.81 -8.11
N LEU A 118 -1.86 13.47 -9.25
CA LEU A 118 -2.59 12.95 -10.40
C LEU A 118 -1.62 12.49 -11.48
N ASN A 119 -1.90 11.36 -12.13
CA ASN A 119 -1.00 10.85 -13.16
C ASN A 119 -0.89 11.77 -14.39
N LYS A 120 -1.93 12.57 -14.68
CA LYS A 120 -1.93 13.52 -15.81
C LYS A 120 -1.28 14.86 -15.49
N ASP A 121 -1.12 15.17 -14.20
CA ASP A 121 -0.56 16.42 -13.71
C ASP A 121 0.25 16.10 -12.43
N ALA A 122 1.44 15.51 -12.65
CA ALA A 122 2.30 15.05 -11.56
C ALA A 122 3.13 16.18 -10.94
N ASP A 123 3.20 17.34 -11.61
CA ASP A 123 3.95 18.51 -11.15
C ASP A 123 3.26 19.24 -10.00
N ARG A 124 1.98 18.91 -9.75
CA ARG A 124 1.16 19.54 -8.71
C ARG A 124 0.41 18.50 -7.89
N ARG A 125 0.24 18.82 -6.61
CA ARG A 125 -0.53 17.99 -5.68
C ARG A 125 -1.70 18.77 -5.13
N LEU A 126 -2.88 18.16 -5.16
CA LEU A 126 -4.06 18.69 -4.50
C LEU A 126 -3.95 18.40 -3.00
N VAL A 127 -3.91 19.46 -2.19
CA VAL A 127 -3.91 19.31 -0.72
C VAL A 127 -5.29 18.88 -0.25
N ILE A 128 -5.36 17.68 0.34
CA ILE A 128 -6.59 17.10 0.92
C ILE A 128 -6.71 17.47 2.40
N ARG A 129 -5.59 17.44 3.12
CA ARG A 129 -5.45 17.91 4.50
C ARG A 129 -4.13 18.65 4.64
N LYS A 130 -4.19 19.88 5.12
CA LYS A 130 -3.00 20.70 5.42
C LYS A 130 -2.27 20.15 6.66
N PRO A 131 -0.94 20.27 6.72
CA PRO A 131 -0.21 20.00 7.95
C PRO A 131 -0.73 20.93 9.07
N GLU A 132 -0.94 20.37 10.25
CA GLU A 132 -1.19 21.12 11.48
C GLU A 132 0.08 21.82 11.98
#